data_AF-A0A1H0CUT2-F1
#
_entry.id   AF-A0A1H0CUT2-F1
#
_cell.length_a   1.000
_cell.length_b   1.000
_cell.length_c   1.000
_cell.angle_alpha   90.00
_cell.angle_beta   90.00
_cell.angle_gamma   90.00
#
_symmetry.space_group_name_H-M   'P 1'
#
loop_
_entity.id
_entity.type
_entity.pdbx_description
1 polymer ?
#
loop_
_entity_poly.entity_id
_entity_poly.type
_entity_poly.pdbx_seq_one_letter_code
_entity_poly.pdbx_strand_id
1 'polypeptide(L)' 'MDNHKKNYILMFLGGIAAALFILPILQALGVPSFNEVLVSLFGEDNPLALAFSLLLVVIVIFLMVRLIKKDG' A
#
# COMPACT_ATOMS: atom_id res chain seq x y z
N MET A 1 21.01 -11.79 -18.16
CA MET A 1 19.68 -11.27 -17.77
C MET A 1 19.69 -9.78 -18.05
N ASP A 2 18.78 -9.30 -18.89
CA ASP A 2 18.69 -7.88 -19.26
C ASP A 2 18.58 -7.00 -18.00
N ASN A 3 19.34 -5.90 -17.92
CA ASN A 3 19.48 -5.09 -16.70
C ASN A 3 18.13 -4.55 -16.21
N HIS A 4 17.18 -4.30 -17.12
CA HIS A 4 15.81 -3.92 -16.80
C HIS A 4 15.03 -5.03 -16.07
N LYS A 5 15.11 -6.28 -16.53
CA LYS A 5 14.43 -7.42 -15.89
C LYS A 5 14.95 -7.69 -14.48
N LYS A 6 16.25 -7.48 -14.25
CA LYS A 6 16.87 -7.62 -12.93
C LYS A 6 16.33 -6.59 -11.93
N ASN A 7 16.11 -5.34 -12.37
CA ASN A 7 15.57 -4.29 -11.51
C ASN A 7 14.12 -4.56 -11.07
N TYR A 8 13.24 -5.03 -11.97
CA TYR A 8 11.86 -5.36 -11.58
C TYR A 8 11.80 -6.51 -10.57
N ILE A 9 12.65 -7.53 -10.74
CA ILE A 9 12.74 -8.66 -9.80
C ILE A 9 13.24 -8.18 -8.43
N LEU A 10 14.25 -7.31 -8.38
CA LEU A 10 14.74 -6.73 -7.13
C LEU A 10 13.69 -5.85 -6.45
N MET A 11 12.91 -5.08 -7.22
CA MET A 11 11.84 -4.24 -6.68
C MET A 11 10.70 -5.09 -6.11
N PHE A 12 10.36 -6.20 -6.78
CA PHE A 12 9.38 -7.17 -6.30
C PHE A 12 9.84 -7.88 -5.02
N LEU A 13 11.09 -8.37 -5.00
CA LEU A 13 11.70 -8.97 -3.80
C LEU A 13 11.80 -7.97 -2.65
N GLY A 14 12.15 -6.71 -2.95
CA GLY A 14 12.16 -5.61 -1.98
C GLY A 14 10.77 -5.35 -1.39
N GLY A 15 9.73 -5.38 -2.21
CA GLY A 15 8.34 -5.29 -1.76
C GLY A 15 7.94 -6.45 -0.84
N ILE A 16 8.32 -7.68 -1.17
CA ILE A 16 8.08 -8.86 -0.32
C ILE A 16 8.82 -8.73 1.01
N ALA A 17 10.11 -8.38 0.98
CA ALA A 17 10.90 -8.20 2.19
C ALA A 17 10.34 -7.08 3.07
N ALA A 18 9.90 -5.97 2.47
CA ALA A 18 9.21 -4.91 3.18
C ALA A 18 7.93 -5.41 3.86
N ALA A 19 7.09 -6.17 3.15
CA ALA A 19 5.88 -6.73 3.74
C ALA A 19 6.16 -7.70 4.90
N LEU A 20 7.21 -8.53 4.79
CA LEU A 20 7.54 -9.53 5.80
C LEU A 20 8.22 -8.95 7.05
N PHE A 21 9.08 -7.94 6.89
CA PHE A 21 9.87 -7.41 7.99
C PHE A 21 9.36 -6.07 8.50
N ILE A 22 8.93 -5.17 7.62
CA ILE A 22 8.54 -3.81 8.02
C ILE A 22 7.13 -3.78 8.61
N LEU A 23 6.17 -4.52 8.04
CA LEU A 23 4.79 -4.52 8.56
C LEU A 23 4.70 -5.03 10.01
N PRO A 24 5.32 -6.16 10.39
CA PRO A 24 5.28 -6.61 11.78
C PRO A 24 5.99 -5.66 12.74
N ILE A 25 7.09 -5.02 12.30
CA ILE A 25 7.79 -4.02 13.12
C ILE A 25 6.88 -2.80 13.36
N LEU A 26 6.18 -2.32 12.33
CA LEU A 26 5.23 -1.21 12.47
C LEU A 26 4.10 -1.56 13.45
N GLN A 27 3.55 -2.77 13.36
CA GLN A 27 2.54 -3.24 14.32
C GLN A 27 3.10 -3.34 15.74
N ALA A 28 4.34 -3.81 15.91
CA ALA A 28 5.02 -3.87 17.20
C ALA A 28 5.30 -2.47 17.79
N LEU A 29 5.48 -1.45 16.94
CA LEU A 29 5.60 -0.05 17.34
C LEU A 29 4.24 0.61 17.67
N GLY A 30 3.14 -0.14 17.63
CA GLY A 30 1.79 0.35 17.91
C GLY A 30 1.17 1.11 16.76
N VAL A 31 1.70 0.98 15.53
CA VAL A 31 1.06 1.55 14.34
C VAL A 31 -0.18 0.70 14.01
N PRO A 32 -1.39 1.28 14.07
CA PRO A 32 -2.60 0.54 13.81
C PRO A 32 -2.65 0.09 12.34
N SER A 33 -3.27 -1.06 12.12
CA SER A 33 -3.55 -1.55 10.77
C SER A 33 -4.57 -0.64 10.08
N PHE A 34 -4.55 -0.63 8.74
CA PHE A 34 -5.52 0.14 7.96
C PHE A 34 -6.98 -0.20 8.34
N ASN A 35 -7.27 -1.47 8.62
CA ASN A 35 -8.60 -1.89 9.06
C ASN A 35 -8.99 -1.27 10.41
N GLU A 36 -8.09 -1.28 11.39
CA GLU A 36 -8.34 -0.65 12.70
C GLU A 36 -8.57 0.85 12.57
N VAL A 37 -7.84 1.52 11.69
CA VAL A 37 -8.07 2.96 11.39
C VAL A 37 -9.46 3.16 10.79
N LEU A 38 -9.87 2.32 9.83
CA LEU A 38 -11.21 2.42 9.23
C LEU A 38 -12.31 2.17 10.25
N VAL A 39 -12.18 1.13 11.08
CA VAL A 39 -13.12 0.80 12.15
C VAL A 39 -13.19 1.93 13.19
N SER A 40 -12.04 2.52 13.56
CA SER A 40 -11.99 3.66 14.48
C SER A 40 -12.68 4.92 13.93
N LEU A 41 -12.72 5.12 12.61
CA LEU A 41 -13.29 6.31 11.99
C LEU A 41 -14.77 6.14 11.62
N PHE A 42 -15.14 4.97 11.11
CA PHE A 42 -16.48 4.72 10.56
C PHE A 42 -17.32 3.77 11.43
N GLY A 43 -16.71 3.05 12.37
CA GLY A 43 -17.36 1.98 13.14
C GLY A 43 -17.25 0.61 12.46
N GLU A 44 -17.52 -0.45 13.22
CA GLU A 44 -17.58 -1.82 12.69
C GLU A 44 -18.70 -1.96 11.66
N ASP A 45 -18.44 -2.71 10.58
CA ASP A 45 -19.39 -3.02 9.50
C ASP A 45 -20.04 -1.83 8.78
N ASN A 46 -19.42 -0.63 8.83
CA ASN A 46 -19.94 0.53 8.13
C ASN A 46 -19.62 0.48 6.62
N PRO A 47 -20.63 0.49 5.72
CA PRO A 47 -20.41 0.47 4.27
C PRO A 47 -19.63 1.68 3.73
N LEU A 48 -19.58 2.80 4.46
CA LEU A 48 -18.76 3.96 4.11
C LEU A 48 -17.26 3.65 4.16
N ALA A 49 -16.82 2.73 5.03
CA ALA A 49 -15.43 2.30 5.10
C ALA A 49 -14.97 1.65 3.77
N LEU A 50 -15.86 0.87 3.14
CA LEU A 50 -15.61 0.26 1.83
C LEU A 50 -15.53 1.32 0.73
N ALA A 51 -16.47 2.26 0.72
CA ALA A 51 -16.45 3.36 -0.26
C ALA A 51 -15.18 4.22 -0.14
N PHE A 52 -14.75 4.52 1.09
CA PHE A 52 -13.51 5.26 1.34
C PHE A 52 -12.27 4.48 0.92
N SER A 53 -12.19 3.18 1.27
CA SER A 53 -11.09 2.30 0.86
C SER A 53 -10.96 2.26 -0.67
N LEU A 54 -12.07 2.10 -1.38
CA LEU A 54 -12.10 2.05 -2.84
C LEU A 54 -11.64 3.38 -3.45
N LEU A 55 -12.11 4.51 -2.91
CA LEU A 55 -11.67 5.84 -3.31
C LEU A 55 -10.16 6.03 -3.10
N LEU A 56 -9.63 5.57 -1.96
CA LEU A 56 -8.21 5.66 -1.65
C LEU A 56 -7.36 4.83 -2.62
N VAL A 57 -7.79 3.61 -2.94
CA VAL A 57 -7.12 2.76 -3.96
C VAL A 57 -7.08 3.46 -5.31
N VAL A 58 -8.20 4.05 -5.75
CA VAL A 58 -8.26 4.80 -7.01
C VAL A 58 -7.27 5.98 -6.99
N ILE A 59 -7.19 6.73 -5.89
CA ILE A 59 -6.25 7.84 -5.75
C ILE A 59 -4.80 7.36 -5.82
N VAL A 60 -4.45 6.28 -5.13
CA VAL A 60 -3.08 5.74 -5.14
C VAL A 60 -2.68 5.29 -6.54
N ILE A 61 -3.55 4.55 -7.23
CA ILE A 61 -3.31 4.13 -8.61
C ILE A 61 -3.14 5.35 -9.52
N PHE A 62 -4.04 6.33 -9.41
CA PHE A 62 -3.98 7.56 -10.20
C PHE A 62 -2.68 8.33 -9.97
N LEU A 63 -2.25 8.46 -8.70
CA LEU A 63 -0.99 9.11 -8.35
C LEU A 63 0.22 8.33 -8.89
N MET A 64 0.23 7.00 -8.78
CA MET A 64 1.30 6.18 -9.34
C MET A 64 1.41 6.34 -10.85
N VAL A 65 0.29 6.26 -11.58
CA VAL A 65 0.25 6.46 -13.03
C VAL A 65 0.74 7.87 -13.40
N ARG A 66 0.33 8.89 -12.63
CA ARG A 66 0.77 10.27 -12.85
C ARG A 66 2.26 10.47 -12.61
N LEU A 67 2.83 9.84 -11.58
CA LEU A 67 4.26 9.92 -11.26
C LEU A 67 5.09 9.24 -12.34
N ILE A 68 4.71 8.03 -12.76
CA ILE A 68 5.40 7.30 -13.85
C ILE A 68 5.39 8.11 -15.16
N LYS A 69 4.28 8.78 -15.47
CA LYS A 69 4.18 9.62 -16.67
C LYS A 69 4.98 10.93 -16.58
N LYS A 70 5.35 11.37 -15.38
CA LYS A 70 6.16 12.58 -15.17
C LYS A 70 7.66 12.30 -15.27
N ASP A 71 8.07 11.07 -14.97
CA ASP A 71 9.48 10.63 -15.02
C ASP A 71 9.85 9.89 -16.33
N GLY A 72 8.90 9.72 -17.24
CA GLY A 72 9.06 9.07 -18.55
C GLY A 72 9.02 10.02 -19.74
#